data_AF-A0A0C3DV24-F1
#
_entry.id   AF-A0A0C3DV24-F1
#
_cell.length_a   1.000
_cell.length_b   1.000
_cell.length_c   1.000
_cell.angle_alpha   90.00
_cell.angle_beta   90.00
_cell.angle_gamma   90.00
#
_symmetry.space_group_name_H-M   'P 1'
#
loop_
_entity.id
_entity.type
_entity.pdbx_description
1 polymer ?
#
loop_
_entity_poly.entity_id
_entity_poly.type
_entity_poly.pdbx_seq_one_letter_code
_entity_poly.pdbx_strand_id
1 'polypeptide(L)'
;MLVLDIDASHSRTFSDKGDSGSFVWDSDGYVSGMFWGGKERSSQYYITPVQYILEDIRQVCNAKEARLVVRREDETDVVFGPPERRSHVGPVIEVGSSMGY
;
A
#
# COMPACT_ATOMS: atom_id res chain seq x y z
N MET A 1 -1.66 -14.24 -13.02
CA MET A 1 -3.10 -14.20 -13.36
C MET A 1 -3.82 -14.89 -12.23
N LEU A 2 -4.57 -14.17 -11.40
CA LEU A 2 -5.46 -14.81 -10.42
C LEU A 2 -6.70 -15.28 -11.18
N VAL A 3 -6.98 -16.57 -11.10
CA VAL A 3 -8.22 -17.17 -11.61
C VAL A 3 -9.10 -17.40 -10.40
N LEU A 4 -10.27 -16.77 -10.38
CA LEU A 4 -11.24 -16.97 -9.32
C LEU A 4 -12.11 -18.17 -9.69
N ASP A 5 -12.23 -19.11 -8.77
CA ASP A 5 -13.22 -20.18 -8.84
C ASP A 5 -14.56 -19.59 -8.36
N ILE A 6 -15.36 -19.09 -9.31
CA ILE A 6 -16.66 -18.48 -9.01
C ILE A 6 -17.72 -19.55 -9.21
N ASP A 7 -18.31 -19.99 -8.09
CA ASP A 7 -19.44 -20.92 -8.11
C ASP A 7 -20.62 -20.30 -8.88
N ALA A 8 -21.05 -20.97 -9.95
CA ALA A 8 -21.95 -20.43 -10.99
C ALA A 8 -23.37 -20.08 -10.49
N SER A 9 -23.68 -20.31 -9.22
CA SER A 9 -25.02 -20.16 -8.64
C SER A 9 -25.30 -18.78 -8.03
N HIS A 10 -24.28 -17.94 -7.81
CA HIS A 10 -24.46 -16.56 -7.34
C HIS A 10 -23.49 -15.61 -8.05
N SER A 11 -24.01 -14.57 -8.71
CA SER A 11 -23.20 -13.52 -9.34
C SER A 11 -22.54 -12.62 -8.28
N ARG A 12 -21.62 -13.16 -7.49
CA ARG A 12 -20.75 -12.36 -6.64
C ARG A 12 -19.61 -11.85 -7.50
N THR A 13 -19.65 -10.56 -7.82
CA THR A 13 -18.53 -9.85 -8.42
C THR A 13 -17.41 -9.79 -7.37
N PHE A 14 -16.16 -10.04 -7.80
CA PHE A 14 -15.00 -9.97 -6.90
C PHE A 14 -14.65 -8.53 -6.53
N SER A 15 -14.92 -7.58 -7.43
CA SER A 15 -14.74 -6.15 -7.18
C SER A 15 -15.84 -5.36 -7.87
N ASP A 16 -16.21 -4.24 -7.27
CA ASP A 16 -17.09 -3.23 -7.83
C ASP A 16 -16.35 -1.89 -8.06
N LYS A 17 -17.05 -0.95 -8.67
CA LYS A 17 -16.54 0.40 -8.87
C LYS A 17 -16.29 1.05 -7.51
N GLY A 18 -15.04 1.44 -7.27
CA GLY A 18 -14.62 2.06 -6.01
C GLY A 18 -13.55 1.27 -5.28
N ASP A 19 -13.36 -0.01 -5.63
CA ASP A 19 -12.42 -0.87 -4.91
C ASP A 19 -10.95 -0.62 -5.27
N SER A 20 -10.67 0.24 -6.26
CA SER A 20 -9.30 0.64 -6.63
C SER A 20 -8.52 1.12 -5.39
N GLY A 21 -7.32 0.57 -5.19
CA GLY A 21 -6.49 0.83 -4.01
C GLY A 21 -6.67 -0.19 -2.88
N SER A 22 -7.66 -1.08 -2.96
CA SER A 22 -7.86 -2.13 -1.96
C SER A 22 -6.75 -3.17 -1.98
N PHE A 23 -6.42 -3.71 -0.81
CA PHE A 23 -5.53 -4.87 -0.70
C PHE A 23 -6.22 -6.15 -1.14
N VAL A 24 -5.48 -6.99 -1.85
CA VAL A 24 -5.88 -8.34 -2.22
C VAL A 24 -5.17 -9.32 -1.29
N TRP A 25 -5.96 -10.20 -0.67
CA TRP A 25 -5.50 -11.18 0.30
C TRP A 25 -5.49 -12.58 -0.32
N ASP A 26 -4.52 -13.42 0.04
CA ASP A 26 -4.51 -14.84 -0.30
C ASP A 26 -5.26 -15.70 0.73
N SER A 27 -5.33 -17.00 0.45
CA SER A 27 -5.99 -18.00 1.31
C SER A 27 -5.34 -18.16 2.68
N ASP A 28 -4.08 -17.76 2.82
CA ASP A 28 -3.33 -17.88 4.07
C ASP A 28 -3.44 -16.58 4.91
N GLY A 29 -4.16 -15.57 4.40
CA GLY A 29 -4.38 -14.30 5.08
C GLY A 29 -3.22 -13.32 4.92
N TYR A 30 -2.35 -13.49 3.93
CA TYR A 30 -1.33 -12.50 3.59
C TYR A 30 -1.80 -11.56 2.49
N VAL A 31 -1.31 -10.32 2.51
CA VAL A 31 -1.54 -9.36 1.43
C VAL A 31 -0.67 -9.76 0.24
N SER A 32 -1.31 -10.13 -0.88
CA SER A 32 -0.63 -10.53 -2.10
C SER A 32 -0.40 -9.34 -3.05
N GLY A 33 -1.24 -8.31 -2.98
CA GLY A 33 -1.14 -7.14 -3.86
C GLY A 33 -2.15 -6.05 -3.61
N MET A 34 -2.17 -5.07 -4.51
CA MET A 34 -3.12 -3.96 -4.52
C MET A 34 -3.93 -3.99 -5.82
N PHE A 35 -5.24 -3.89 -5.70
CA PHE A 35 -6.15 -3.83 -6.82
C PHE A 35 -6.14 -2.44 -7.47
N TRP A 36 -6.14 -2.38 -8.80
CA TRP A 36 -6.16 -1.13 -9.55
C TRP A 36 -7.16 -1.12 -10.71
N GLY A 37 -7.74 -2.27 -11.06
CA GLY A 37 -8.82 -2.32 -12.03
C GLY A 37 -9.06 -3.72 -12.57
N GLY A 38 -10.01 -3.82 -13.49
CA GLY A 38 -10.35 -5.04 -14.20
C GLY A 38 -10.96 -4.69 -15.54
N LYS A 39 -11.22 -5.71 -16.36
CA LYS A 39 -11.90 -5.51 -17.64
C LYS A 39 -13.40 -5.64 -17.46
N GLU A 40 -14.16 -4.67 -17.97
CA GLU A 40 -15.61 -4.74 -17.96
C GLU A 40 -16.10 -6.01 -18.66
N ARG A 41 -17.04 -6.72 -18.01
CA ARG A 41 -17.65 -7.98 -18.51
C ARG A 41 -16.70 -9.18 -18.60
N SER A 42 -15.56 -9.16 -17.91
CA SER A 42 -14.76 -10.36 -17.70
C SER A 42 -14.45 -10.56 -16.21
N SER A 43 -14.15 -11.79 -15.83
CA SER A 43 -13.67 -12.13 -14.48
C SER A 43 -12.17 -11.90 -14.33
N GLN A 44 -11.60 -10.96 -15.09
CA GLN A 44 -10.17 -10.67 -15.08
C GLN A 44 -9.91 -9.36 -14.34
N TYR A 45 -9.08 -9.47 -13.31
CA TYR A 45 -8.69 -8.38 -12.44
C TYR A 45 -7.19 -8.18 -12.53
N TYR A 46 -6.79 -6.92 -12.52
CA TYR A 46 -5.41 -6.51 -12.51
C TYR A 46 -5.01 -6.18 -11.08
N ILE A 47 -3.81 -6.60 -10.71
CA ILE A 47 -3.24 -6.35 -9.39
C ILE A 47 -1.77 -5.98 -9.54
N THR A 48 -1.28 -5.12 -8.67
CA THR A 48 0.16 -4.91 -8.49
C THR A 48 0.63 -5.77 -7.31
N PRO A 49 1.58 -6.69 -7.50
CA PRO A 49 2.15 -7.47 -6.40
C PRO A 49 2.68 -6.57 -5.28
N VAL A 50 2.39 -6.93 -4.03
CA VAL A 50 2.72 -6.06 -2.88
C VAL A 50 4.23 -5.82 -2.76
N GLN A 51 5.05 -6.79 -3.17
CA GLN A 51 6.50 -6.69 -3.12
C GLN A 51 7.01 -5.57 -4.02
N TYR A 52 6.39 -5.35 -5.18
CA TYR A 52 6.76 -4.25 -6.08
C TYR A 52 6.35 -2.90 -5.54
N ILE A 53 5.22 -2.82 -4.85
CA ILE A 53 4.77 -1.58 -4.19
C ILE A 53 5.77 -1.19 -3.09
N LEU A 54 6.14 -2.14 -2.23
CA LEU A 54 7.09 -1.88 -1.14
C LEU A 54 8.47 -1.51 -1.66
N GLU A 55 8.95 -2.17 -2.72
CA GLU A 55 10.23 -1.86 -3.34
C GLU A 55 10.22 -0.48 -4.02
N ASP A 56 9.14 -0.13 -4.72
CA ASP A 56 8.99 1.18 -5.35
C ASP A 56 8.98 2.30 -4.30
N ILE A 57 8.22 2.15 -3.21
CA ILE A 57 8.24 3.08 -2.07
C ILE A 57 9.67 3.22 -1.51
N ARG A 58 10.38 2.10 -1.33
CA ARG A 58 11.75 2.09 -0.81
C ARG A 58 12.68 2.90 -1.70
N GLN A 59 12.60 2.71 -3.02
CA GLN A 59 13.45 3.39 -4.00
C GLN A 59 13.10 4.88 -4.14
N VAL A 60 11.82 5.20 -4.32
CA VAL A 60 11.32 6.57 -4.52
C VAL A 60 11.56 7.44 -3.28
N CYS A 61 11.32 6.90 -2.08
CA CYS A 61 11.51 7.63 -0.84
C CYS A 61 12.93 7.53 -0.26
N ASN A 62 13.83 6.77 -0.91
CA ASN A 62 15.16 6.43 -0.38
C ASN A 62 15.09 5.88 1.07
N ALA A 63 14.08 5.05 1.35
CA ALA A 63 13.89 4.46 2.66
C ALA A 63 14.85 3.28 2.84
N LYS A 64 15.37 3.10 4.07
CA LYS A 64 16.15 1.90 4.40
C LYS A 64 15.28 0.64 4.33
N GLU A 65 14.00 0.78 4.70
CA GLU A 65 13.05 -0.30 4.81
C GLU A 65 11.62 0.21 4.62
N ALA A 66 10.78 -0.60 3.98
CA ALA A 66 9.35 -0.40 3.85
C ALA A 66 8.63 -1.69 4.27
N ARG A 67 7.65 -1.58 5.18
CA ARG A 67 6.86 -2.72 5.68
C ARG A 67 5.40 -2.34 5.75
N LEU A 68 4.52 -3.31 5.49
CA LEU A 68 3.10 -3.19 5.79
C LEU A 68 2.90 -3.51 7.28
N VAL A 69 2.21 -2.64 8.01
CA VAL A 69 1.92 -2.81 9.44
C VAL A 69 0.42 -2.63 9.64
N VAL A 70 -0.24 -3.62 10.23
CA VAL A 70 -1.63 -3.51 10.66
C VAL A 70 -1.62 -2.92 12.07
N ARG A 71 -2.25 -1.76 12.24
CA ARG A 71 -2.44 -1.10 13.54
C ARG A 71 -3.91 -1.02 13.87
N ARG A 72 -4.25 -0.95 15.15
CA ARG A 72 -5.62 -0.66 15.57
C ARG A 72 -5.92 0.82 15.31
N GLU A 73 -7.17 1.16 15.02
CA GLU A 73 -7.57 2.54 14.68
C GLU A 73 -7.28 3.55 15.78
N ASP A 74 -7.26 3.12 17.05
CA ASP A 74 -6.91 3.92 18.22
C ASP A 74 -5.40 4.15 18.39
N GLU A 75 -4.55 3.52 17.57
CA GLU A 75 -3.09 3.58 17.63
C GLU A 75 -2.47 4.36 16.44
N THR A 76 -3.29 5.02 15.62
CA THR A 76 -2.83 5.71 14.40
C THR A 76 -2.93 7.24 14.50
N ASP A 77 -1.80 7.92 14.72
CA ASP A 77 -1.64 9.38 14.55
C ASP A 77 -1.54 9.81 13.06
N VAL A 78 -2.28 9.15 12.17
CA VAL A 78 -2.17 9.40 10.73
C VAL A 78 -3.04 10.59 10.34
N VAL A 79 -2.41 11.74 10.13
CA VAL A 79 -3.05 12.93 9.55
C VAL A 79 -3.18 12.73 8.05
N PHE A 80 -4.41 12.48 7.56
CA PHE A 80 -4.71 12.42 6.14
C PHE A 80 -4.81 13.83 5.54
N GLY A 81 -3.94 14.14 4.58
CA GLY A 81 -3.96 15.41 3.84
C GLY A 81 -2.64 15.64 3.10
N PRO A 82 -2.60 16.56 2.12
CA PRO A 82 -1.33 16.99 1.55
C PRO A 82 -0.45 17.55 2.69
N PRO A 83 0.86 17.21 2.73
CA PRO A 83 1.73 17.74 3.76
C PRO A 83 1.63 19.27 3.76
N GLU A 84 1.46 19.87 4.94
CA GLU A 84 1.47 21.32 5.05
C GLU A 84 2.74 21.86 4.38
N ARG A 85 2.57 22.77 3.42
CA ARG A 85 3.70 23.46 2.79
C ARG A 85 4.44 24.23 3.87
N ARG A 86 5.47 23.63 4.47
CA ARG A 86 6.44 24.37 5.26
C ARG A 86 7.15 25.34 4.30
N SER A 87 6.96 26.64 4.53
CA SER A 87 7.78 27.67 3.92
C SER A 87 9.25 27.32 4.16
N HIS A 88 10.03 27.21 3.10
CA HIS A 88 11.46 26.91 3.17
C HIS A 88 12.17 27.86 4.14
N VAL A 89 12.48 27.37 5.32
CA VAL A 89 13.67 27.75 6.08
C VAL A 89 14.47 26.46 6.14
N GLY A 90 15.62 26.45 5.46
CA GLY A 90 16.40 25.23 5.20
C GLY A 90 16.75 24.46 6.48
N PRO A 91 17.02 23.15 6.38
CA PRO A 91 17.39 22.37 7.54
C PRO A 91 18.75 22.84 8.07
N VAL A 92 18.76 23.30 9.33
CA VAL A 92 19.96 23.34 10.17
C VAL A 92 20.37 21.89 10.43
N ILE A 93 21.52 21.49 9.92
CA ILE A 93 22.14 20.19 10.21
C ILE A 93 22.93 20.38 11.51
N GLU A 94 22.41 19.90 12.64
CA GLU A 94 23.19 19.77 13.87
C GLU A 94 24.03 18.49 13.80
N VAL A 95 25.34 18.66 13.61
CA VAL A 95 26.32 17.57 13.68
C VAL A 95 26.62 17.31 15.15
N GLY A 96 25.99 16.28 15.71
CA GLY A 96 26.35 15.76 17.03
C GLY A 96 27.70 15.05 16.98
N SER A 97 28.76 15.73 17.43
CA SER A 97 30.03 15.10 17.79
C SER A 97 29.84 14.23 19.02
N SER A 98 30.02 12.91 18.90
CA SER A 98 30.32 12.06 20.04
C SER A 98 31.82 11.74 20.04
N MET A 99 32.56 12.53 20.82
CA MET A 99 33.87 12.19 21.36
C MET A 99 33.72 12.09 22.88
N GLY A 100 34.32 11.05 23.48
CA GLY A 100 34.48 10.87 24.92
C GLY A 100 33.82 9.58 25.41
N TYR A 101 34.51 8.64 26.07
CA TYR A 101 35.86 8.59 26.63
C TYR A 101 36.43 7.18 26.50
#